data_AF-A0A9E0HD44-F1
#
_entry.id   AF-A0A9E0HD44-F1
#
_cell.length_a   1.000
_cell.length_b   1.000
_cell.length_c   1.000
_cell.angle_alpha   90.00
_cell.angle_beta   90.00
_cell.angle_gamma   90.00
#
_symmetry.space_group_name_H-M   'P 1'
#
loop_
_entity.id
_entity.type
_entity.pdbx_description
1 polymer ?
#
loop_
_entity_poly.entity_id
_entity_poly.type
_entity_poly.pdbx_seq_one_letter_code
_entity_poly.pdbx_strand_id
1 'polypeptide(L)'
;MSRLVSSLALCGALACEHVDDRPASWSYVHGGLLEPSCATAQCHAAGAARAGVDLSTSASAYAVLTGRVCGAPALPGEPIGNFVRPGHPEASRLLYLLRADRTEVMPPDVPLPDGEIAVIERWILEGATCD
;
A
#
# COMPACT_ATOMS: atom_id res chain seq x y z
N MET A 1 -55.90 6.97 35.29
CA MET A 1 -55.10 5.78 34.90
C MET A 1 -54.02 6.28 33.96
N SER A 2 -52.83 6.52 34.49
CA SER A 2 -51.69 7.11 33.76
C SER A 2 -51.05 6.05 32.88
N ARG A 3 -50.85 6.31 31.59
CA ARG A 3 -49.97 5.50 30.73
C ARG A 3 -48.90 6.41 30.12
N LEU A 4 -47.68 5.93 30.33
CA LEU A 4 -46.39 6.58 30.12
C LEU A 4 -46.12 6.95 28.65
N VAL A 5 -45.39 8.05 28.50
CA VAL A 5 -44.69 8.54 27.31
C VAL A 5 -43.56 7.57 26.96
N SER A 6 -43.32 7.33 25.67
CA SER A 6 -42.00 6.86 25.21
C SER A 6 -41.72 7.39 23.81
N SER A 7 -41.09 8.57 23.76
CA SER A 7 -40.49 9.12 22.55
C SER A 7 -39.26 8.28 22.19
N LEU A 8 -39.30 7.58 21.05
CA LEU A 8 -38.13 6.93 20.48
C LEU A 8 -37.28 8.01 19.78
N ALA A 9 -36.25 8.50 20.47
CA ALA A 9 -35.21 9.30 19.86
C ALA A 9 -34.29 8.39 19.06
N LEU A 10 -34.37 8.46 17.74
CA LEU A 10 -33.46 7.77 16.83
C LEU A 10 -32.18 8.62 16.70
N CYS A 11 -31.20 8.36 17.57
CA CYS A 11 -29.86 8.95 17.46
C CYS A 11 -29.18 8.44 16.19
N GLY A 12 -28.73 9.37 15.34
CA GLY A 12 -27.98 9.09 14.12
C GLY A 12 -26.62 8.46 14.42
N ALA A 13 -26.32 7.36 13.75
CA ALA A 13 -24.97 6.82 13.67
C ALA A 13 -24.19 7.60 12.61
N LEU A 14 -23.51 8.66 13.02
CA LEU A 14 -22.32 9.13 12.32
C LEU A 14 -21.24 8.05 12.51
N ALA A 15 -21.13 7.13 11.55
CA ALA A 15 -19.94 6.31 11.44
C ALA A 15 -18.78 7.26 11.18
N CYS A 16 -17.89 7.43 12.16
CA CYS A 16 -16.59 8.03 11.89
C CYS A 16 -15.86 7.08 10.94
N GLU A 17 -15.90 7.38 9.65
CA GLU A 17 -14.90 6.92 8.70
C GLU A 17 -13.54 7.29 9.28
N HIS A 18 -12.80 6.31 9.79
CA HIS A 18 -11.45 6.52 10.27
C HIS A 18 -10.58 6.65 9.03
N VAL A 19 -10.44 7.87 8.52
CA VAL A 19 -9.43 8.18 7.52
C VAL A 19 -8.08 7.88 8.14
N ASP A 20 -7.34 6.99 7.50
CA ASP A 20 -5.98 6.68 7.94
C ASP A 20 -5.09 7.89 7.66
N ASP A 21 -4.70 8.61 8.71
CA ASP A 21 -3.90 9.85 8.64
C ASP A 21 -2.41 9.60 8.37
N ARG A 22 -1.97 8.35 8.21
CA ARG A 22 -0.56 8.05 7.92
C ARG A 22 -0.13 8.63 6.57
N PRO A 23 1.11 9.14 6.43
CA PRO A 23 1.56 9.72 5.17
C PRO A 23 1.56 8.69 4.04
N ALA A 24 1.00 9.05 2.88
CA ALA A 24 1.13 8.27 1.65
C ALA A 24 2.36 8.69 0.84
N SER A 25 3.46 9.00 1.53
CA SER A 25 4.73 9.35 0.92
C SER A 25 5.60 8.12 0.69
N TRP A 26 6.53 8.17 -0.26
CA TRP A 26 7.44 7.03 -0.50
C TRP A 26 8.34 6.78 0.71
N SER A 27 8.82 7.85 1.35
CA SER A 27 9.59 7.77 2.59
C SER A 27 8.87 6.94 3.68
N TYR A 28 7.56 7.13 3.84
CA TYR A 28 6.76 6.36 4.80
C TYR A 28 6.38 4.97 4.28
N VAL A 29 5.94 4.86 3.03
CA VAL A 29 5.58 3.56 2.43
C VAL A 29 6.76 2.59 2.48
N HIS A 30 7.97 3.04 2.15
CA HIS A 30 9.15 2.19 2.23
C HIS A 30 9.56 1.93 3.69
N GLY A 31 9.93 2.97 4.43
CA GLY A 31 10.53 2.78 5.76
C GLY A 31 9.55 2.35 6.86
N GLY A 32 8.28 2.68 6.70
CA GLY A 32 7.23 2.36 7.67
C GLY A 32 6.51 1.05 7.39
N LEU A 33 6.40 0.62 6.12
CA LEU A 33 5.57 -0.52 5.73
C LEU A 33 6.36 -1.60 4.97
N LEU A 34 6.98 -1.27 3.84
CA LEU A 34 7.58 -2.27 2.95
C LEU A 34 8.87 -2.87 3.52
N GLU A 35 9.78 -2.05 4.04
CA GLU A 35 11.03 -2.53 4.61
C GLU A 35 10.80 -3.48 5.80
N PRO A 36 10.05 -3.10 6.87
CA PRO A 36 9.88 -3.96 8.03
C PRO A 36 9.07 -5.23 7.75
N SER A 37 8.10 -5.17 6.83
CA SER A 37 7.17 -6.30 6.59
C SER A 37 7.58 -7.21 5.42
N CYS A 38 8.38 -6.71 4.47
CA CYS A 38 8.70 -7.46 3.24
C CYS A 38 10.20 -7.69 3.05
N ALA A 39 11.06 -6.74 3.43
CA ALA A 39 12.51 -6.83 3.22
C ALA A 39 13.24 -7.64 4.31
N THR A 40 12.63 -8.73 4.77
CA THR A 40 13.22 -9.60 5.79
C THR A 40 14.31 -10.47 5.19
N ALA A 41 15.20 -10.99 6.05
CA ALA A 41 16.36 -11.79 5.66
C ALA A 41 16.03 -13.09 4.88
N GLN A 42 14.75 -13.47 4.75
CA GLN A 42 14.32 -14.68 4.04
C GLN A 42 13.49 -14.41 2.78
N CYS A 43 13.04 -13.16 2.57
CA CYS A 43 12.03 -12.82 1.57
C CYS A 43 12.51 -11.79 0.54
N HIS A 44 12.48 -10.50 0.84
CA HIS A 44 12.84 -9.47 -0.15
C HIS A 44 14.00 -8.60 0.27
N ALA A 45 14.91 -9.10 1.10
CA ALA A 45 16.19 -8.45 1.32
C ALA A 45 17.16 -8.71 0.15
N ALA A 46 18.19 -7.86 -0.01
CA ALA A 46 19.19 -8.00 -1.08
C ALA A 46 19.83 -9.42 -1.15
N GLY A 47 20.10 -10.05 0.00
CA GLY A 47 20.67 -11.40 0.06
C GLY A 47 19.65 -12.54 -0.08
N ALA A 48 18.36 -12.24 -0.11
CA ALA A 48 17.27 -13.22 -0.10
C ALA A 48 16.22 -12.99 -1.21
N ALA A 49 16.49 -12.06 -2.13
CA ALA A 49 15.56 -11.52 -3.11
C ALA A 49 14.75 -12.60 -3.85
N ARG A 50 13.55 -12.93 -3.32
CA ARG A 50 12.63 -13.85 -3.98
C ARG A 50 12.11 -13.22 -5.25
N ALA A 51 12.06 -14.00 -6.33
CA ALA A 51 11.65 -13.55 -7.66
C ALA A 51 12.42 -12.32 -8.19
N GLY A 52 13.66 -12.11 -7.73
CA GLY A 52 14.47 -10.96 -8.13
C GLY A 52 14.02 -9.62 -7.54
N VAL A 53 13.19 -9.64 -6.49
CA VAL A 53 12.68 -8.44 -5.82
C VAL A 53 13.50 -8.16 -4.56
N ASP A 54 14.21 -7.02 -4.56
CA ASP A 54 14.91 -6.45 -3.42
C ASP A 54 14.20 -5.17 -2.94
N LEU A 55 13.73 -5.19 -1.70
CA LEU A 55 13.04 -4.09 -1.02
C LEU A 55 13.88 -3.51 0.14
N SER A 56 15.12 -3.97 0.32
CA SER A 56 15.94 -3.62 1.49
C SER A 56 16.48 -2.19 1.50
N THR A 57 16.42 -1.48 0.38
CA THR A 57 16.76 -0.05 0.34
C THR A 57 15.64 0.72 -0.34
N SER A 58 15.44 1.97 0.07
CA SER A 58 14.45 2.86 -0.55
C SER A 58 14.66 2.98 -2.07
N ALA A 59 15.91 3.09 -2.52
CA ALA A 59 16.23 3.19 -3.94
C ALA A 59 15.92 1.88 -4.71
N SER A 60 16.36 0.72 -4.21
CA SER A 60 16.12 -0.56 -4.88
C SER A 60 14.64 -0.93 -4.88
N ALA A 61 13.94 -0.70 -3.76
CA ALA A 61 12.51 -0.92 -3.63
C ALA A 61 11.71 -0.06 -4.62
N TYR A 62 12.00 1.24 -4.71
CA TYR A 62 11.31 2.13 -5.64
C TYR A 62 11.53 1.68 -7.08
N ALA A 63 12.77 1.38 -7.44
CA ALA A 63 13.14 0.95 -8.79
C ALA A 63 12.48 -0.37 -9.18
N VAL A 64 12.50 -1.37 -8.30
CA VAL A 64 11.91 -2.67 -8.63
C VAL A 64 10.39 -2.59 -8.71
N LEU A 65 9.72 -1.79 -7.87
CA LEU A 65 8.26 -1.67 -7.87
C LEU A 65 7.73 -0.84 -9.04
N THR A 66 8.35 0.32 -9.29
CA THR A 66 7.85 1.31 -10.26
C THR A 66 8.52 1.23 -11.63
N GLY A 67 9.65 0.52 -11.74
CA GLY A 67 10.47 0.51 -12.95
C GLY A 67 11.23 1.82 -13.19
N ARG A 68 11.25 2.74 -12.23
CA ARG A 68 11.82 4.09 -12.36
C ARG A 68 12.89 4.35 -11.31
N VAL A 69 13.87 5.20 -11.63
CA VAL A 69 14.82 5.69 -10.63
C VAL A 69 14.12 6.78 -9.81
N CYS A 70 14.17 6.68 -8.48
CA CYS A 70 13.63 7.71 -7.59
C CYS A 70 14.27 9.08 -7.91
N GLY A 71 13.44 10.12 -8.03
CA GLY A 71 13.89 11.47 -8.37
C GLY A 71 14.20 11.71 -9.85
N ALA A 72 14.15 10.69 -10.71
CA ALA A 72 14.28 10.89 -12.14
C ALA A 72 13.00 11.51 -12.73
N PRO A 73 13.13 12.44 -13.71
CA PRO A 73 11.98 13.01 -14.40
C PRO A 73 11.21 11.91 -15.14
N ALA A 74 9.87 12.01 -15.17
CA ALA A 74 9.06 11.11 -15.98
C ALA A 74 9.30 11.38 -17.48
N LEU A 75 9.68 10.36 -18.22
CA LEU A 75 9.86 10.47 -19.67
C LEU A 75 8.60 9.98 -20.43
N PRO A 76 8.23 10.64 -21.55
CA PRO A 76 7.17 10.15 -22.41
C PRO A 76 7.46 8.72 -22.90
N GLY A 77 6.49 7.82 -22.75
CA GLY A 77 6.63 6.43 -23.17
C GLY A 77 7.42 5.55 -22.21
N GLU A 78 7.68 6.01 -20.98
CA GLU A 78 8.19 5.13 -19.92
C GLU A 78 7.31 3.86 -19.80
N PRO A 79 7.95 2.68 -19.62
CA PRO A 79 7.22 1.44 -19.48
C PRO A 79 6.30 1.48 -18.25
N ILE A 80 5.20 0.73 -18.31
CA ILE A 80 4.35 0.48 -17.13
C ILE A 80 5.24 -0.17 -16.06
N GLY A 81 5.19 0.38 -14.83
CA GLY A 81 6.02 -0.11 -13.73
C GLY A 81 5.77 -1.59 -13.43
N ASN A 82 6.80 -2.27 -12.93
CA ASN A 82 6.82 -3.73 -12.82
C ASN A 82 5.73 -4.30 -11.91
N PHE A 83 5.43 -3.60 -10.81
CA PHE A 83 4.42 -3.99 -9.82
C PHE A 83 3.43 -2.87 -9.51
N VAL A 84 3.87 -1.62 -9.69
CA VAL A 84 3.11 -0.41 -9.42
C VAL A 84 2.87 0.33 -10.72
N ARG A 85 1.61 0.67 -10.99
CA ARG A 85 1.21 1.57 -12.04
C ARG A 85 0.74 2.89 -11.41
N PRO A 86 1.54 3.97 -11.47
CA PRO A 86 1.20 5.28 -10.93
C PRO A 86 -0.20 5.74 -11.37
N GLY A 87 -1.01 6.22 -10.43
CA GLY A 87 -2.38 6.70 -10.64
C GLY A 87 -3.44 5.62 -10.87
N HIS A 88 -3.04 4.34 -10.87
CA HIS A 88 -3.92 3.22 -11.21
C HIS A 88 -3.76 2.07 -10.20
N PRO A 89 -4.22 2.24 -8.95
CA PRO A 89 -4.16 1.17 -7.94
C PRO A 89 -4.85 -0.11 -8.42
N GLU A 90 -5.99 0.00 -9.09
CA GLU A 90 -6.78 -1.11 -9.61
C GLU A 90 -6.05 -1.94 -10.68
N ALA A 91 -5.01 -1.38 -11.30
CA ALA A 91 -4.17 -2.05 -12.30
C ALA A 91 -2.75 -2.36 -11.78
N SER A 92 -2.48 -2.14 -10.49
CA SER A 92 -1.19 -2.37 -9.88
C SER A 92 -1.11 -3.77 -9.29
N ARG A 93 -0.19 -4.59 -9.83
CA ARG A 93 0.04 -5.97 -9.38
C ARG A 93 0.36 -6.06 -7.90
N LEU A 94 1.03 -5.06 -7.32
CA LEU A 94 1.31 -5.00 -5.88
C LEU A 94 0.04 -5.16 -5.05
N LEU A 95 -1.04 -4.43 -5.36
CA LEU A 95 -2.29 -4.53 -4.59
C LEU A 95 -2.97 -5.88 -4.74
N TYR A 96 -2.86 -6.54 -5.90
CA TYR A 96 -3.35 -7.92 -6.05
C TYR A 96 -2.62 -8.89 -5.12
N LEU A 97 -1.29 -8.76 -5.00
CA LEU A 97 -0.49 -9.58 -4.09
C LEU A 97 -0.82 -9.30 -2.62
N LEU A 98 -1.01 -8.04 -2.24
CA LEU A 98 -1.33 -7.66 -0.86
C LEU A 98 -2.75 -8.10 -0.44
N ARG A 99 -3.70 -8.14 -1.37
CA ARG A 99 -5.11 -8.49 -1.11
C ARG A 99 -5.45 -9.97 -1.32
N ALA A 100 -4.45 -10.79 -1.67
CA ALA A 100 -4.66 -12.17 -2.12
C ALA A 100 -5.63 -12.29 -3.31
N ASP A 101 -5.71 -11.24 -4.13
CA ASP A 101 -6.63 -11.17 -5.25
C ASP A 101 -5.98 -11.88 -6.45
N ARG A 102 -6.46 -13.10 -6.73
CA ARG A 102 -6.07 -13.97 -7.87
C ARG A 102 -4.77 -14.79 -7.74
N THR A 103 -3.98 -14.67 -6.66
CA THR A 103 -2.72 -15.44 -6.45
C THR A 103 -2.37 -15.65 -4.95
N GLU A 104 -1.14 -16.11 -4.67
CA GLU A 104 -0.49 -16.08 -3.34
C GLU A 104 -0.48 -14.67 -2.75
N VAL A 105 -0.70 -14.58 -1.43
CA VAL A 105 -0.70 -13.34 -0.66
C VAL A 105 0.72 -12.96 -0.23
N MET A 106 1.03 -11.67 -0.27
CA MET A 106 2.28 -11.13 0.27
C MET A 106 1.99 -10.18 1.44
N PRO A 107 2.75 -10.27 2.54
CA PRO A 107 3.69 -11.32 2.90
C PRO A 107 2.97 -12.67 3.16
N PRO A 108 3.62 -13.82 2.89
CA PRO A 108 2.98 -15.13 3.03
C PRO A 108 2.76 -15.55 4.49
N ASP A 109 3.60 -15.06 5.41
CA ASP A 109 3.52 -15.44 6.83
C ASP A 109 2.42 -14.66 7.56
N VAL A 110 2.42 -13.33 7.39
CA VAL A 110 1.44 -12.42 8.00
C VAL A 110 1.06 -11.38 6.95
N PRO A 111 -0.16 -11.44 6.39
CA PRO A 111 -0.64 -10.41 5.47
C PRO A 111 -0.62 -9.02 6.11
N LEU A 112 -0.38 -8.00 5.28
CA LEU A 112 -0.47 -6.61 5.74
C LEU A 112 -1.90 -6.30 6.22
N PRO A 113 -2.07 -5.53 7.31
CA PRO A 113 -3.37 -5.01 7.72
C PRO A 113 -3.99 -4.11 6.63
N ASP A 114 -5.32 -4.14 6.50
CA ASP A 114 -6.05 -3.36 5.49
C ASP A 114 -5.71 -1.86 5.51
N GLY A 115 -5.50 -1.28 6.70
CA GLY A 115 -5.08 0.11 6.81
C GLY A 115 -3.73 0.39 6.16
N GLU A 116 -2.76 -0.53 6.29
CA GLU A 116 -1.43 -0.38 5.65
C GLU A 116 -1.54 -0.53 4.13
N ILE A 117 -2.37 -1.46 3.67
CA ILE A 117 -2.69 -1.61 2.25
C ILE A 117 -3.34 -0.31 1.73
N ALA A 118 -4.22 0.32 2.50
CA ALA A 118 -4.86 1.58 2.12
C ALA A 118 -3.86 2.74 1.99
N VAL A 119 -2.82 2.80 2.83
CA VAL A 119 -1.73 3.79 2.70
C VAL A 119 -0.94 3.55 1.40
N ILE A 120 -0.61 2.29 1.09
CA ILE A 120 0.08 1.93 -0.16
C ILE A 120 -0.80 2.25 -1.38
N GLU A 121 -2.09 1.91 -1.33
CA GLU A 121 -3.06 2.23 -2.38
C GLU A 121 -3.16 3.73 -2.62
N ARG A 122 -3.22 4.53 -1.55
CA ARG A 122 -3.25 5.99 -1.65
C ARG A 122 -1.97 6.54 -2.28
N TRP A 123 -0.79 6.05 -1.89
CA TRP A 123 0.47 6.44 -2.53
C TRP A 123 0.47 6.14 -4.04
N ILE A 124 -0.04 4.97 -4.44
CA ILE A 124 -0.18 4.61 -5.86
C ILE A 124 -1.15 5.56 -6.57
N LEU A 125 -2.31 5.82 -5.97
CA LEU A 125 -3.34 6.71 -6.51
C LEU A 125 -2.81 8.14 -6.70
N GLU A 126 -1.98 8.63 -5.78
CA GLU A 126 -1.32 9.94 -5.82
C GLU A 126 -0.16 10.01 -6.84
N GLY A 127 0.06 8.95 -7.61
CA GLY A 127 1.04 8.90 -8.68
C GLY A 127 2.36 8.26 -8.29
N ALA A 128 2.40 7.54 -7.17
CA ALA A 128 3.58 6.82 -6.69
C ALA A 128 4.83 7.70 -6.70
N THR A 129 4.71 8.92 -6.17
CA THR A 129 5.78 9.92 -6.17
C THR A 129 6.94 9.46 -5.28
N CYS A 130 8.15 9.92 -5.61
CA CYS A 130 9.32 9.77 -4.73
C CYS A 130 9.60 11.13 -4.09
N ASP A 131 9.42 11.23 -2.78
CA ASP A 131 9.66 12.42 -1.95
C ASP A 131 11.05 12.43 -1.30
#